data_AF-A0A258QNJ0-F1
#
_entry.id   AF-A0A258QNJ0-F1
#
_cell.length_a   1.000
_cell.length_b   1.000
_cell.length_c   1.000
_cell.angle_alpha   90.00
_cell.angle_beta   90.00
_cell.angle_gamma   90.00
#
_symmetry.space_group_name_H-M   'P 1'
#
loop_
_entity.id
_entity.type
_entity.pdbx_description
1 polymer ?
#
loop_
_entity_poly.entity_id
_entity_poly.type
_entity_poly.pdbx_seq_one_letter_code
_entity_poly.pdbx_strand_id
1 'polypeptide(L)'
;MNKPLDLPLPESVANKAELAKRLRKETSGEVMTDMASRGRYATDASIYQAMPVAVLVPKTAEDIATAIQIASELNVPVLPRGGGTSQCGQTTG
;
A
#
# COMPACT_ATOMS: atom_id res chain seq x y z
N MET A 1 -10.56 -24.34 -14.40
CA MET A 1 -10.45 -22.87 -14.57
C MET A 1 -11.39 -22.23 -13.57
N ASN A 2 -10.87 -21.46 -12.62
CA ASN A 2 -11.73 -20.77 -11.66
C ASN A 2 -12.39 -19.59 -12.38
N LYS A 3 -13.73 -19.61 -12.41
CA LYS A 3 -14.55 -18.47 -12.85
C LYS A 3 -14.24 -17.29 -11.92
N PRO A 4 -14.01 -16.06 -12.42
CA PRO A 4 -13.85 -14.91 -11.54
C PRO A 4 -15.11 -14.74 -10.71
N LEU A 5 -14.95 -14.54 -9.40
CA LEU A 5 -16.06 -14.24 -8.51
C LEU A 5 -16.54 -12.82 -8.86
N ASP A 6 -17.80 -12.69 -9.29
CA ASP A 6 -18.50 -11.42 -9.51
C ASP A 6 -18.86 -10.74 -8.17
N LEU A 7 -17.93 -10.78 -7.20
CA LEU A 7 -18.06 -10.04 -5.96
C LEU A 7 -17.84 -8.56 -6.30
N PRO A 8 -18.79 -7.66 -5.98
CA PRO A 8 -18.50 -6.24 -6.05
C PRO A 8 -17.27 -6.00 -5.18
N LEU A 9 -16.15 -5.65 -5.81
CA LEU A 9 -14.98 -5.20 -5.07
C LEU A 9 -15.48 -4.06 -4.20
N PRO A 10 -15.32 -4.11 -2.87
CA PRO A 10 -15.76 -3.01 -2.04
C PRO A 10 -15.09 -1.76 -2.61
N GLU A 11 -15.88 -0.77 -3.01
CA GLU A 11 -15.40 0.59 -3.20
C GLU A 11 -15.03 1.14 -1.84
N SER A 12 -13.99 0.56 -1.24
CA SER A 12 -13.20 1.19 -0.21
C SER A 12 -12.45 2.31 -0.93
N VAL A 13 -13.13 3.44 -1.08
CA VAL A 13 -12.43 4.71 -1.19
C VAL A 13 -11.85 4.98 0.19
N ALA A 14 -10.82 4.19 0.56
CA ALA A 14 -9.88 4.55 1.59
C ALA A 14 -9.61 6.05 1.40
N ASN A 15 -9.86 6.86 2.43
CA ASN A 15 -9.72 8.30 2.29
C ASN A 15 -8.22 8.61 2.06
N LYS A 16 -7.79 8.57 0.80
CA LYS A 16 -6.37 8.62 0.40
C LYS A 16 -5.74 9.93 0.86
N ALA A 17 -6.53 11.01 0.83
CA ALA A 17 -6.11 12.32 1.30
C ALA A 17 -5.86 12.31 2.81
N GLU A 18 -6.77 11.74 3.61
CA GLU A 18 -6.59 11.66 5.06
C GLU A 18 -5.48 10.70 5.45
N LEU A 19 -5.38 9.52 4.81
CA LEU A 19 -4.27 8.58 5.00
C LEU A 19 -2.94 9.27 4.77
N ALA A 20 -2.77 9.91 3.61
CA ALA A 20 -1.52 10.56 3.26
C ALA A 20 -1.17 11.73 4.18
N LYS A 21 -2.19 12.50 4.61
CA LYS A 21 -2.02 13.60 5.55
C LYS A 21 -1.55 13.10 6.92
N ARG A 22 -2.17 12.04 7.46
CA ARG A 22 -1.79 11.46 8.75
C ARG A 22 -0.40 10.84 8.69
N LEU A 23 -0.10 10.04 7.67
CA LEU A 23 1.23 9.45 7.50
C LEU A 23 2.33 10.52 7.44
N ARG A 24 2.11 11.63 6.72
CA ARG A 24 3.08 12.75 6.64
C ARG A 24 3.24 13.50 7.95
N LYS A 25 2.19 13.54 8.79
CA LYS A 25 2.17 14.30 10.04
C LYS A 25 2.73 13.49 11.22
N GLU A 26 2.43 12.21 11.25
CA GLU A 26 2.62 11.33 12.41
C GLU A 26 3.82 10.38 12.25
N THR A 27 4.45 10.33 11.07
CA THR A 27 5.67 9.55 10.82
C THR A 27 6.81 10.43 10.32
N SER A 28 8.04 9.95 10.43
CA SER A 28 9.23 10.59 9.88
C SER A 28 9.59 10.11 8.46
N GLY A 29 8.84 9.12 7.95
CA GLY A 29 9.05 8.44 6.69
C GLY A 29 8.65 9.25 5.46
N GLU A 30 9.04 8.75 4.28
CA GLU A 30 8.66 9.34 2.99
C GLU A 30 7.29 8.81 2.54
N VAL A 31 6.36 9.70 2.18
CA VAL A 31 4.99 9.35 1.77
C VAL A 31 4.74 9.73 0.32
N MET A 32 4.65 8.71 -0.53
CA MET A 32 4.46 8.84 -1.98
C MET A 32 3.00 8.60 -2.37
N THR A 33 2.39 9.59 -3.03
CA THR A 33 0.98 9.52 -3.48
C THR A 33 0.79 9.81 -4.96
N ASP A 34 1.81 10.33 -5.63
CA ASP A 34 1.76 10.60 -7.06
C ASP A 34 1.80 9.29 -7.87
N MET A 35 1.33 9.39 -9.11
CA MET A 35 1.15 8.23 -9.99
C MET A 35 2.49 7.56 -10.34
N ALA A 36 3.54 8.34 -10.61
CA ALA A 36 4.83 7.81 -11.04
C ALA A 36 5.50 7.04 -9.90
N SER A 37 5.53 7.61 -8.70
CA SER A 37 6.11 6.96 -7.53
C SER A 37 5.36 5.69 -7.16
N ARG A 38 4.03 5.71 -7.12
CA ARG A 38 3.23 4.50 -6.84
C ARG A 38 3.40 3.42 -7.92
N GLY A 39 3.57 3.83 -9.17
CA GLY A 39 3.89 2.94 -10.29
C GLY A 39 5.16 2.12 -10.07
N ARG A 40 6.19 2.70 -9.43
CA ARG A 40 7.43 1.97 -9.09
C ARG A 40 7.21 0.80 -8.13
N TYR A 41 6.14 0.83 -7.34
CA TYR A 41 5.79 -0.20 -6.36
C TYR A 41 4.59 -1.05 -6.77
N ALA A 42 4.05 -0.82 -7.98
CA ALA A 42 2.86 -1.53 -8.45
C ALA A 42 3.17 -2.94 -8.96
N THR A 43 4.45 -3.24 -9.26
CA THR A 43 4.92 -4.53 -9.74
C THR A 43 5.97 -5.12 -8.80
N ASP A 44 6.17 -6.43 -8.89
CA ASP A 44 7.34 -7.12 -8.38
C ASP A 44 7.99 -7.90 -9.53
N ALA A 45 8.84 -8.87 -9.23
CA ALA A 45 9.50 -9.66 -10.27
C ALA A 45 8.58 -10.74 -10.88
N SER A 46 7.27 -10.62 -10.68
CA SER A 46 6.23 -11.43 -11.33
C SER A 46 5.55 -10.68 -12.48
N ILE A 47 4.55 -11.32 -13.07
CA ILE A 47 3.66 -10.72 -14.08
C ILE A 47 2.50 -9.92 -13.46
N TYR A 48 2.32 -9.97 -12.13
CA TYR A 48 1.20 -9.33 -11.46
C TYR A 48 1.46 -7.84 -11.23
N GLN A 49 0.39 -7.05 -11.29
CA GLN A 49 0.43 -5.62 -11.05
C GLN A 49 -0.79 -5.18 -10.24
N ALA A 50 -0.55 -4.46 -9.15
CA ALA A 50 -1.59 -3.85 -8.33
C ALA A 50 -1.12 -2.47 -7.85
N MET A 51 -1.88 -1.43 -8.17
CA MET A 51 -1.48 -0.06 -7.86
C MET A 51 -1.80 0.28 -6.39
N PRO A 52 -0.79 0.52 -5.52
CA PRO A 52 -1.05 0.85 -4.13
C PRO A 52 -1.78 2.19 -4.01
N VAL A 53 -2.52 2.44 -2.92
CA VAL A 53 -3.18 3.74 -2.70
C VAL A 53 -2.21 4.84 -2.27
N ALA A 54 -1.15 4.45 -1.55
CA ALA A 54 0.00 5.26 -1.14
C ALA A 54 1.18 4.32 -0.84
N VAL A 55 2.40 4.85 -0.81
CA VAL A 55 3.60 4.13 -0.34
C VAL A 55 4.24 4.92 0.79
N LEU A 56 4.57 4.24 1.89
CA LEU A 56 5.38 4.78 2.97
C LEU A 56 6.74 4.07 2.95
N VAL A 57 7.82 4.85 2.95
CA VAL A 57 9.17 4.36 3.24
C VAL A 57 9.53 4.81 4.67
N PRO A 58 9.34 3.94 5.68
CA PRO A 58 9.58 4.28 7.09
C PRO A 58 11.08 4.41 7.37
N LYS A 59 11.45 5.23 8.35
CA LYS A 59 12.84 5.38 8.82
C LYS A 59 13.10 4.66 10.14
N THR A 60 12.06 4.49 10.96
CA THR A 60 12.17 3.81 12.27
C THR A 60 11.10 2.74 12.45
N ALA A 61 11.24 1.93 13.50
CA ALA A 61 10.22 0.93 13.87
C ALA A 61 8.92 1.61 14.34
N GLU A 62 9.02 2.77 14.97
CA GLU A 62 7.88 3.57 15.42
C GLU A 62 7.07 4.11 14.24
N ASP A 63 7.72 4.46 13.11
CA ASP A 63 7.02 4.82 11.87
C ASP A 63 6.14 3.66 11.38
N ILE A 64 6.65 2.42 11.45
CA ILE A 64 5.90 1.22 11.04
C ILE A 64 4.69 1.01 11.94
N ALA A 65 4.90 1.06 13.26
CA ALA A 65 3.81 0.88 14.23
C ALA A 65 2.71 1.94 14.05
N THR A 66 3.11 3.21 13.91
CA THR A 66 2.20 4.34 13.68
C THR A 66 1.43 4.16 12.37
N ALA A 67 2.11 3.76 11.29
CA ALA A 67 1.46 3.54 10.00
C ALA A 67 0.42 2.41 10.03
N ILE A 68 0.72 1.30 10.71
CA ILE A 68 -0.24 0.19 10.90
C ILE A 68 -1.46 0.66 11.70
N GLN A 69 -1.24 1.46 12.76
CA GLN A 69 -2.34 2.02 13.54
C GLN A 69 -3.24 2.92 12.68
N ILE A 70 -2.67 3.88 11.96
CA ILE A 70 -3.41 4.79 11.06
C ILE A 70 -4.20 3.99 10.01
N ALA A 71 -3.56 2.99 9.39
CA ALA A 71 -4.17 2.17 8.37
C ALA A 71 -5.35 1.35 8.93
N SER A 72 -5.21 0.80 10.14
CA SER A 72 -6.29 0.11 10.85
C SER A 72 -7.48 1.05 11.12
N GLU A 73 -7.22 2.24 11.67
CA GLU A 73 -8.26 3.24 11.96
C GLU A 73 -9.00 3.71 10.70
N LEU A 74 -8.31 3.75 9.55
CA LEU A 74 -8.86 4.17 8.26
C LEU A 74 -9.34 3.00 7.38
N ASN A 75 -9.33 1.77 7.89
CA ASN A 75 -9.67 0.54 7.15
C ASN A 75 -8.90 0.39 5.82
N VAL A 76 -7.61 0.69 5.84
CA VAL A 76 -6.70 0.57 4.70
C VAL A 76 -5.84 -0.69 4.86
N PRO A 77 -5.84 -1.63 3.90
CA PRO A 77 -4.96 -2.78 3.97
C PRO A 77 -3.49 -2.36 3.88
N VAL A 78 -2.63 -3.02 4.65
CA VAL A 78 -1.19 -2.81 4.66
C VAL A 78 -0.51 -4.04 4.07
N LEU A 79 0.36 -3.81 3.07
CA LEU A 79 1.20 -4.83 2.47
C LEU A 79 2.67 -4.52 2.78
N PRO A 80 3.34 -5.28 3.67
CA PRO A 80 4.77 -5.12 3.87
C PRO A 80 5.53 -5.56 2.61
N ARG A 81 6.52 -4.77 2.21
CA ARG A 81 7.33 -5.04 1.02
C ARG A 81 8.82 -4.92 1.34
N GLY A 82 9.57 -5.98 1.05
CA GLY A 82 11.03 -5.98 1.05
C GLY A 82 11.59 -5.48 -0.29
N GLY A 83 12.52 -6.23 -0.89
CA GLY A 83 13.12 -5.88 -2.19
C GLY A 83 12.18 -5.97 -3.40
N GLY A 84 10.97 -6.51 -3.25
CA GLY A 84 10.03 -6.64 -4.37
C GLY A 84 10.43 -7.70 -5.40
N THR A 85 11.17 -8.74 -4.99
CA THR A 85 11.71 -9.78 -5.87
C THR A 85 10.81 -11.01 -5.99
N SER A 86 9.59 -10.95 -5.45
CA SER A 86 8.69 -12.09 -5.50
C SER A 86 8.29 -12.43 -6.92
N GLN A 87 8.13 -13.72 -7.20
CA GLN A 87 7.77 -14.25 -8.53
C GLN A 87 6.26 -14.54 -8.68
N CYS A 88 5.49 -14.42 -7.59
CA CYS A 88 4.07 -14.78 -7.57
C CYS A 88 3.16 -13.68 -6.98
N GLY A 89 3.58 -12.41 -6.99
CA GLY A 89 2.74 -11.26 -6.63
C GLY A 89 2.64 -10.93 -5.14
N GLN A 90 3.26 -11.68 -4.23
CA GLN A 90 3.16 -11.49 -2.78
C GLN A 90 3.64 -10.11 -2.29
N THR A 91 4.37 -9.37 -3.11
CA THR A 91 4.87 -8.03 -2.76
C THR A 91 4.12 -6.90 -3.46
N THR A 92 3.01 -7.23 -4.13
CA THR A 92 2.11 -6.25 -4.78
C THR A 92 0.62 -6.48 -4.50
N GLY A 93 0.20 -7.71 -4.21
CA GLY A 93 -1.22 -8.08 -3.99
C GLY A 93 -1.48 -8.73 -2.64
#